data_AF-A0A956MPS8-F1
#
_entry.id   AF-A0A956MPS8-F1
#
_cell.length_a   1.000
_cell.length_b   1.000
_cell.length_c   1.000
_cell.angle_alpha   90.00
_cell.angle_beta   90.00
_cell.angle_gamma   90.00
#
_symmetry.space_group_name_H-M   'P 1'
#
loop_
_entity.id
_entity.type
_entity.pdbx_description
1 polymer ?
#
loop_
_entity_poly.entity_id
_entity_poly.type
_entity_poly.pdbx_seq_one_letter_code
_entity_poly.pdbx_strand_id
1 'polypeptide(L)' 'MSSSLSSTIETARLLLRRWRDDDLLPFAALNADPLVMEHFPGVMTRTESDALADRILRHFEQHGFGPWAVE' A
#
# COMPACT_ATOMS: atom_id res chain seq x y z
N MET A 1 -20.39 -12.57 -17.58
CA MET A 1 -19.78 -12.87 -16.26
C MET A 1 -18.49 -12.07 -16.17
N SER A 2 -18.38 -11.24 -15.14
CA SER A 2 -17.32 -10.24 -14.98
C SER A 2 -15.95 -10.89 -14.89
N SER A 3 -15.06 -10.63 -15.84
CA SER A 3 -13.64 -10.96 -15.68
C SER A 3 -13.05 -9.91 -14.75
N SER A 4 -12.79 -10.30 -13.50
CA SER A 4 -12.02 -9.48 -12.56
C SER A 4 -10.63 -9.31 -13.16
N LEU A 5 -10.29 -8.10 -13.61
CA LEU A 5 -8.93 -7.78 -14.02
C LEU A 5 -8.07 -7.79 -12.74
N SER A 6 -7.50 -8.95 -12.42
CA SER A 6 -6.42 -9.06 -11.45
C SER A 6 -5.20 -8.34 -12.04
N SER A 7 -5.12 -7.03 -11.83
CA SER A 7 -3.98 -6.22 -12.25
C SER A 7 -2.85 -6.47 -11.27
N THR A 8 -1.95 -7.37 -11.62
CA THR A 8 -0.66 -7.56 -10.95
C THR A 8 0.46 -7.28 -11.96
N ILE A 9 1.62 -6.87 -11.47
CA ILE A 9 2.82 -6.68 -12.30
C ILE A 9 3.92 -7.54 -11.70
N GLU A 10 4.42 -8.48 -12.50
CA GLU A 10 5.51 -9.37 -12.11
C GLU A 10 6.83 -8.86 -12.68
N THR A 11 7.89 -8.95 -11.87
CA THR A 11 9.27 -8.72 -12.27
C THR A 11 10.10 -9.96 -11.96
N ALA A 12 11.40 -9.93 -12.27
CA ALA A 12 12.30 -11.03 -11.95
C ALA A 12 12.38 -11.37 -10.44
N ARG A 13 11.99 -10.46 -9.55
CA ARG A 13 12.12 -10.63 -8.09
C ARG A 13 10.90 -10.23 -7.27
N LEU A 14 9.93 -9.53 -7.85
CA LEU A 14 8.85 -8.89 -7.12
C LEU A 14 7.50 -9.12 -7.81
N LEU A 15 6.47 -9.30 -6.99
CA LEU A 15 5.06 -9.21 -7.37
C LEU A 15 4.48 -7.89 -6.84
N LEU A 16 4.04 -7.03 -7.75
CA LEU A 16 3.28 -5.83 -7.41
C LEU A 16 1.79 -6.16 -7.53
N ARG A 17 1.08 -6.10 -6.41
CA ARG A 17 -0.34 -6.49 -6.32
C ARG A 17 -1.21 -5.50 -5.58
N ARG A 18 -2.53 -5.59 -5.82
CA ARG A 18 -3.52 -4.77 -5.11
C ARG A 18 -3.35 -4.98 -3.60
N TRP A 19 -3.58 -3.90 -2.84
CA TRP A 19 -3.59 -3.92 -1.38
C TRP A 19 -4.69 -4.85 -0.86
N ARG A 20 -4.42 -5.52 0.25
CA ARG A 20 -5.30 -6.39 1.01
C ARG A 20 -5.33 -5.92 2.47
N ASP A 21 -6.35 -6.32 3.21
CA ASP A 21 -6.49 -5.93 4.62
C ASP A 21 -5.29 -6.40 5.47
N ASP A 22 -4.71 -7.56 5.12
CA ASP A 22 -3.52 -8.11 5.79
C ASP A 22 -2.26 -7.24 5.60
N ASP A 23 -2.23 -6.33 4.63
CA ASP A 23 -1.11 -5.40 4.42
C ASP A 23 -1.14 -4.21 5.39
N LEU A 24 -2.28 -3.93 6.02
CA LEU A 24 -2.45 -2.74 6.87
C LEU A 24 -1.57 -2.80 8.12
N LEU A 25 -1.47 -3.96 8.76
CA LEU A 25 -0.65 -4.14 9.95
C LEU A 25 0.86 -3.97 9.66
N PRO A 26 1.47 -4.69 8.68
CA PRO A 26 2.88 -4.49 8.36
C PRO A 26 3.17 -3.08 7.81
N PHE A 27 2.25 -2.48 7.05
CA PHE A 27 2.42 -1.10 6.58
C PHE A 27 2.41 -0.09 7.73
N ALA A 28 1.52 -0.26 8.72
CA ALA A 28 1.53 0.56 9.91
C ALA A 28 2.82 0.39 10.73
N ALA A 29 3.38 -0.82 10.80
CA ALA A 29 4.68 -1.04 11.43
C ALA A 29 5.80 -0.28 10.71
N LEU A 30 5.82 -0.29 9.37
CA LEU A 30 6.78 0.48 8.57
C LEU A 30 6.63 1.99 8.80
N ASN A 31 5.42 2.53 8.77
CA ASN A 31 5.20 3.97 8.98
C ASN A 31 5.43 4.40 10.45
N ALA A 32 5.45 3.47 11.40
CA ALA A 32 5.79 3.73 12.79
C ALA A 32 7.30 3.62 13.07
N ASP A 33 8.09 3.08 12.13
CA ASP A 33 9.54 2.91 12.29
C ASP A 33 10.28 4.24 12.02
N PRO A 34 10.99 4.80 13.01
CA PRO A 34 11.75 6.04 12.84
C PRO A 34 12.83 5.97 11.76
N LEU A 35 13.40 4.79 11.46
CA LEU A 35 14.38 4.63 10.39
C LEU A 35 13.74 4.74 9.01
N VAL A 36 12.54 4.17 8.83
CA VAL A 36 11.77 4.30 7.59
C VAL A 36 11.31 5.75 7.40
N MET A 37 10.96 6.42 8.49
CA MET A 37 10.38 7.75 8.49
C MET A 37 11.39 8.90 8.71
N GLU A 38 12.69 8.61 8.70
CA GLU A 38 13.77 9.57 9.06
C GLU A 38 13.70 10.89 8.28
N HIS A 39 13.27 10.84 7.02
CA HIS A 39 13.19 12.00 6.12
C HIS A 39 11.77 12.57 5.98
N PHE A 40 10.82 12.10 6.78
CA PHE A 40 9.46 12.60 6.84
C PHE A 40 9.28 13.51 8.08
N PRO A 41 8.22 14.34 8.14
CA PRO A 41 7.97 15.20 9.30
C PRO A 41 7.81 14.46 10.65
N GLY A 42 7.53 13.16 10.61
CA GLY A 42 7.42 12.29 11.78
C GLY A 42 6.92 10.89 11.42
N VAL A 43 6.96 9.98 12.38
CA VAL A 43 6.32 8.66 12.29
C VAL A 43 4.79 8.79 12.27
N MET A 44 4.11 7.79 11.75
CA MET A 44 2.65 7.71 11.76
C MET A 44 2.13 6.81 12.86
N THR A 45 1.01 7.22 13.44
CA THR A 45 0.15 6.34 14.22
C THR A 45 -0.54 5.31 13.32
N ARG A 46 -1.12 4.27 13.92
CA ARG A 46 -1.91 3.27 13.19
C ARG A 46 -3.04 3.91 12.37
N THR A 47 -3.77 4.86 12.96
CA THR A 47 -4.89 5.53 12.29
C THR A 47 -4.45 6.37 11.09
N GLU A 48 -3.31 7.06 11.20
CA GLU A 48 -2.75 7.83 10.08
C GLU A 48 -2.28 6.92 8.95
N SER A 49 -1.64 5.79 9.28
CA SER A 49 -1.24 4.77 8.31
C SER A 49 -2.44 4.14 7.59
N ASP A 50 -3.51 3.81 8.32
CA ASP A 50 -4.74 3.27 7.73
C ASP A 50 -5.40 4.29 6.79
N ALA A 51 -5.43 5.57 7.19
CA ALA A 51 -5.94 6.66 6.34
C ALA A 51 -5.12 6.84 5.04
N LEU A 52 -3.79 6.63 5.12
CA LEU A 52 -2.92 6.63 3.95
C LEU A 52 -3.22 5.45 3.02
N ALA A 53 -3.36 4.24 3.56
CA ALA A 53 -3.69 3.04 2.80
C ALA A 53 -5.05 3.17 2.09
N ASP A 54 -6.06 3.69 2.78
CA ASP A 54 -7.39 3.97 2.25
C ASP A 54 -7.35 5.03 1.11
N ARG A 55 -6.50 6.07 1.24
CA ARG A 55 -6.24 7.02 0.15
C ARG A 55 -5.61 6.33 -1.06
N ILE A 56 -4.67 5.40 -0.85
CA ILE A 56 -4.05 4.62 -1.94
C ILE A 56 -5.12 3.76 -2.63
N LEU A 57 -5.95 3.03 -1.87
CA LEU A 57 -7.03 2.20 -2.41
C LEU A 57 -7.97 3.01 -3.32
N ARG A 58 -8.46 4.16 -2.84
CA ARG A 58 -9.29 5.09 -3.63
C ARG A 58 -8.61 5.60 -4.89
N HIS A 59 -7.31 5.92 -4.82
CA HIS A 59 -6.57 6.37 -5.99
C HIS A 59 -6.59 5.33 -7.11
N PHE A 60 -6.46 4.05 -6.76
CA PHE A 60 -6.59 2.98 -7.75
C PHE A 60 -8.00 2.81 -8.29
N GLU A 61 -9.05 2.98 -7.48
CA GLU A 61 -10.44 2.95 -7.97
C GLU A 61 -10.70 4.08 -8.99
N GLN A 62 -10.08 5.24 -8.78
CA GLN A 62 -10.24 6.42 -9.63
C GLN A 62 -9.37 6.37 -10.89
N HIS A 63 -8.15 5.85 -10.80
CA HIS A 63 -7.14 6.01 -11.85
C HIS A 63 -6.62 4.71 -12.42
N GLY A 64 -6.90 3.56 -11.80
CA GLY A 64 -6.41 2.25 -12.22
C GLY A 64 -4.92 1.98 -11.94
N PHE A 65 -4.20 2.93 -11.34
CA PHE A 65 -2.79 2.79 -10.94
C PHE A 65 -2.51 3.48 -9.60
N GLY A 66 -1.35 3.24 -8.99
CA GLY A 66 -0.94 3.85 -7.73
C GLY A 66 0.21 3.10 -7.05
N PRO A 67 0.54 3.42 -5.79
CA PRO A 67 1.51 2.67 -4.99
C PRO A 67 1.06 1.24 -4.74
N TRP A 68 1.80 0.25 -5.27
CA TRP A 68 1.48 -1.17 -5.13
C TRP A 68 1.98 -1.75 -3.81
N ALA A 69 1.28 -2.75 -3.27
CA ALA A 69 1.87 -3.65 -2.29
C ALA A 69 2.86 -4.59 -3.00
N VAL A 70 3.98 -4.89 -2.35
CA VAL A 70 5.09 -5.66 -2.93
C VAL A 70 5.29 -6.96 -2.13
N GLU A 71 5.36 -8.07 -2.85
CA GLU A 71 5.75 -9.41 -2.36
C GLU A 71 6.99 -9.94 -3.09
#